data_AF-A0A1P8K7T4-F1
#
_entry.id   AF-A0A1P8K7T4-F1
#
_cell.length_a   1.000
_cell.length_b   1.000
_cell.length_c   1.000
_cell.angle_alpha   90.00
_cell.angle_beta   90.00
_cell.angle_gamma   90.00
#
_symmetry.space_group_name_H-M   'P 1'
#
loop_
_entity.id
_entity.type
_entity.pdbx_description
1 polymer ?
#
loop_
_entity_poly.entity_id
_entity_poly.type
_entity_poly.pdbx_seq_one_letter_code
_entity_poly.pdbx_strand_id
1 'polypeptide(L)' 'MKKSLLALVLLAQAATFSIAKESAEDTKQDVAKHRAIAAAHLAAATCRESGKDEDVCNKELQAACKGLAIGKFCGMKHEH' A
#
# COMPACT_ATOMS: atom_id res chain seq x y z
N MET A 1 -27.79 37.68 5.92
CA MET A 1 -28.07 36.54 6.84
C MET A 1 -28.67 35.32 6.14
N LYS A 2 -29.83 35.41 5.46
CA LYS A 2 -30.47 34.26 4.78
C LYS A 2 -29.59 33.56 3.72
N LYS A 3 -28.83 34.33 2.93
CA LYS A 3 -27.92 33.80 1.88
C LYS A 3 -26.72 33.03 2.46
N SER A 4 -26.22 33.44 3.62
CA SER A 4 -25.10 32.76 4.32
C SER A 4 -25.55 31.45 4.95
N LEU A 5 -26.77 31.38 5.47
CA LEU A 5 -27.38 30.14 5.96
C LEU A 5 -27.59 29.11 4.84
N LEU A 6 -28.01 29.57 3.67
CA LEU A 6 -28.23 28.72 2.49
C LEU A 6 -26.90 28.14 1.96
N ALA A 7 -25.83 28.93 1.97
CA ALA A 7 -24.48 28.47 1.62
C ALA A 7 -23.93 27.43 2.61
N LEU A 8 -24.20 27.60 3.91
CA LEU A 8 -23.76 26.66 4.96
C LEU A 8 -24.45 25.29 4.84
N VAL A 9 -25.74 25.28 4.51
CA VAL A 9 -26.52 24.04 4.29
C VAL A 9 -26.07 23.31 3.02
N LEU A 10 -25.68 24.03 1.97
CA LEU A 10 -25.13 23.42 0.75
C LEU A 10 -23.76 22.78 0.98
N LEU A 11 -22.88 23.41 1.76
CA LEU A 11 -21.59 22.81 2.12
C LEU A 11 -21.74 21.56 3.02
N ALA A 12 -22.70 21.56 3.95
CA ALA A 12 -22.92 20.43 4.85
C ALA A 12 -23.37 19.15 4.12
N GLN A 13 -24.12 19.29 3.01
CA GLN A 13 -24.59 18.14 2.23
C GLN A 13 -23.50 17.50 1.36
N ALA A 14 -22.44 18.23 1.01
CA ALA A 14 -21.34 17.68 0.23
C ALA A 14 -20.44 16.71 1.04
N ALA A 15 -20.52 16.76 2.38
CA ALA A 15 -19.67 15.96 3.26
C ALA A 15 -20.11 14.49 3.42
N THR A 16 -21.32 14.11 3.00
CA THR A 16 -21.87 12.76 3.18
C THR A 16 -21.56 11.79 2.04
N PHE A 17 -20.94 12.24 0.95
CA PHE A 17 -20.73 11.42 -0.27
C PHE A 17 -19.42 10.61 -0.29
N SER A 18 -18.58 10.69 0.75
CA SER A 18 -17.19 10.16 0.66
C SER A 18 -16.96 8.83 1.38
N ILE A 19 -17.99 8.08 1.78
CA ILE A 19 -17.81 6.78 2.44
C ILE A 19 -18.17 5.65 1.46
N ALA A 20 -17.31 5.42 0.47
CA ALA A 20 -17.37 4.20 -0.34
C ALA A 20 -16.86 3.02 0.52
N LYS A 21 -17.74 2.07 0.84
CA LYS A 21 -17.35 0.83 1.50
C LYS A 21 -16.61 -0.04 0.48
N GLU A 22 -15.39 -0.42 0.79
CA GLU A 22 -14.63 -1.41 0.01
C GLU A 22 -15.46 -2.70 -0.14
N SER A 23 -15.56 -3.24 -1.35
CA SER A 23 -16.32 -4.47 -1.56
C SER A 23 -15.58 -5.68 -0.96
N ALA A 24 -16.30 -6.76 -0.68
CA ALA A 24 -15.65 -7.99 -0.21
C ALA A 24 -14.68 -8.59 -1.23
N GLU A 25 -14.83 -8.24 -2.52
CA GLU A 25 -13.91 -8.65 -3.58
C GLU A 25 -12.64 -7.81 -3.55
N ASP A 26 -12.77 -6.49 -3.47
CA ASP A 26 -11.63 -5.57 -3.30
C ASP A 26 -10.78 -5.96 -2.09
N THR A 27 -11.42 -6.29 -0.95
CA THR A 27 -10.71 -6.70 0.27
C THR A 27 -9.95 -8.00 0.08
N LYS A 28 -10.53 -8.96 -0.65
CA LYS A 28 -9.83 -10.21 -0.95
C LYS A 28 -8.61 -9.97 -1.85
N GLN A 29 -8.74 -9.11 -2.86
CA GLN A 29 -7.65 -8.76 -3.76
C GLN A 29 -6.52 -8.03 -3.02
N ASP A 30 -6.88 -7.07 -2.16
CA ASP A 30 -5.93 -6.32 -1.37
C ASP A 30 -5.17 -7.22 -0.38
N VAL A 31 -5.88 -8.12 0.31
CA VAL A 31 -5.25 -9.13 1.17
C VAL A 31 -4.29 -10.03 0.39
N ALA A 32 -4.67 -10.48 -0.81
CA ALA A 32 -3.80 -11.32 -1.64
C ALA A 32 -2.52 -10.55 -2.05
N LYS A 33 -2.67 -9.30 -2.48
CA LYS A 33 -1.55 -8.40 -2.81
C LYS A 33 -0.61 -8.21 -1.61
N HIS A 34 -1.15 -7.89 -0.43
CA HIS A 34 -0.35 -7.69 0.77
C HIS A 34 0.40 -8.96 1.22
N ARG A 35 -0.22 -10.14 1.07
CA ARG A 35 0.46 -11.41 1.33
C ARG A 35 1.61 -11.66 0.37
N ALA A 36 1.45 -11.32 -0.91
CA ALA A 36 2.53 -11.44 -1.89
C ALA A 36 3.70 -10.50 -1.57
N ILE A 37 3.42 -9.27 -1.13
CA ILE A 37 4.44 -8.32 -0.66
C ILE A 37 5.17 -8.88 0.56
N ALA A 38 4.44 -9.40 1.55
CA ALA A 38 5.04 -9.99 2.75
C ALA A 38 5.94 -11.18 2.42
N ALA A 39 5.53 -12.04 1.48
CA ALA A 39 6.35 -13.16 1.02
C ALA A 39 7.65 -12.70 0.35
N ALA A 40 7.60 -11.62 -0.45
CA ALA A 40 8.80 -11.06 -1.08
C ALA A 40 9.79 -10.51 -0.04
N HIS A 41 9.30 -9.80 0.99
CA HIS A 41 10.13 -9.30 2.08
C HIS A 41 10.71 -10.40 2.96
N LEU A 42 9.92 -11.45 3.23
CA LEU A 42 10.42 -12.63 3.95
C LEU A 42 11.55 -13.31 3.17
N ALA A 43 11.39 -13.49 1.86
CA ALA A 43 12.44 -14.06 1.00
C ALA A 43 13.72 -13.22 1.02
N ALA A 44 13.59 -11.89 1.01
CA ALA A 44 14.72 -10.98 1.13
C ALA A 44 15.41 -11.11 2.50
N ALA A 45 14.66 -11.22 3.59
CA ALA A 45 15.20 -11.47 4.93
C ALA A 45 15.96 -12.80 4.99
N THR A 46 15.37 -13.89 4.50
CA THR A 46 16.03 -15.20 4.43
C THR A 46 17.30 -15.18 3.56
N CYS A 47 17.29 -14.42 2.46
CA CYS A 47 18.48 -14.20 1.65
C CYS A 47 19.61 -13.57 2.49
N ARG A 48 19.29 -12.58 3.34
CA ARG A 48 20.27 -11.95 4.24
C ARG A 48 20.74 -12.89 5.34
N GLU A 49 19.84 -13.66 5.93
CA GLU A 49 20.17 -14.70 6.92
C GLU A 49 21.14 -15.75 6.36
N SER A 50 21.06 -16.04 5.05
CA SER A 50 22.00 -16.95 4.36
C SER A 50 23.39 -16.36 4.12
N GLY A 51 23.65 -15.11 4.54
CA GLY A 51 24.93 -14.44 4.42
C GLY A 51 25.20 -13.81 3.05
N LYS A 52 24.21 -13.74 2.16
CA LYS A 52 24.34 -13.07 0.87
C LYS A 52 24.40 -11.55 1.02
N ASP A 53 25.11 -10.90 0.10
CA ASP A 53 25.20 -9.44 0.03
C ASP A 53 23.84 -8.78 -0.09
N GLU A 54 23.71 -7.60 0.51
CA GLU A 54 22.45 -6.88 0.59
C GLU A 54 21.93 -6.51 -0.80
N ASP A 55 22.83 -6.09 -1.69
CA ASP A 55 22.50 -5.74 -3.06
C ASP A 55 21.96 -6.92 -3.87
N VAL A 56 22.39 -8.16 -3.56
CA VAL A 56 21.85 -9.36 -4.19
C VAL A 56 20.42 -9.58 -3.70
N CYS A 57 20.21 -9.57 -2.39
CA CYS A 57 18.88 -9.76 -1.80
C CYS A 57 17.90 -8.67 -2.20
N ASN A 58 18.36 -7.42 -2.32
CA ASN A 58 17.55 -6.29 -2.79
C ASN A 58 17.17 -6.42 -4.27
N LYS A 59 18.03 -6.98 -5.13
CA LYS A 59 17.69 -7.28 -6.53
C LYS A 59 16.66 -8.40 -6.62
N GLU A 60 16.80 -9.45 -5.82
CA GLU A 60 15.82 -10.54 -5.73
C GLU A 60 14.46 -10.03 -5.23
N LEU A 61 14.45 -9.17 -4.19
CA LEU A 61 13.26 -8.48 -3.71
C LEU A 61 12.60 -7.64 -4.81
N GLN A 62 13.38 -6.84 -5.54
CA GLN A 62 12.87 -6.00 -6.61
C GLN A 62 12.22 -6.83 -7.73
N ALA A 63 12.80 -7.99 -8.06
CA ALA A 63 12.24 -8.90 -9.04
C ALA A 63 10.92 -9.53 -8.53
N ALA A 64 10.90 -10.02 -7.29
CA ALA A 64 9.72 -10.64 -6.68
C ALA A 64 8.57 -9.65 -6.44
N CYS A 65 8.87 -8.38 -6.19
CA CYS A 65 7.89 -7.35 -5.89
C CYS A 65 7.44 -6.51 -7.10
N LYS A 66 7.95 -6.82 -8.31
CA LYS A 66 7.61 -6.08 -9.52
C LYS A 66 6.11 -6.12 -9.79
N GLY A 67 5.47 -4.95 -9.79
CA GLY A 67 4.02 -4.81 -9.99
C GLY A 67 3.17 -4.99 -8.73
N LEU A 68 3.77 -5.31 -7.58
CA LEU A 68 3.07 -5.42 -6.30
C LEU A 68 3.14 -4.12 -5.48
N ALA A 69 4.32 -3.50 -5.43
CA ALA A 69 4.54 -2.25 -4.69
C ALA A 69 5.44 -1.27 -5.47
N ILE A 70 5.72 -0.12 -4.86
CA ILE A 70 6.44 1.00 -5.49
C ILE A 70 7.90 1.02 -5.02
N GLY A 71 8.83 1.34 -5.93
CA GLY A 71 10.23 1.61 -5.60
C GLY A 71 11.12 0.39 -5.48
N LYS A 72 12.43 0.62 -5.29
CA LYS A 72 13.48 -0.42 -5.21
C LYS A 72 13.26 -1.39 -4.04
N PHE A 73 12.72 -0.89 -2.93
CA PHE A 73 12.56 -1.63 -1.67
C PHE A 73 11.12 -2.07 -1.41
N CYS A 74 10.34 -2.29 -2.48
CA CYS A 74 9.00 -2.88 -2.38
C CYS A 74 8.09 -2.14 -1.37
N GLY A 75 8.04 -0.80 -1.46
CA GLY A 75 7.23 0.06 -0.61
C GLY A 75 7.78 0.36 0.78
N MET A 76 8.89 -0.26 1.21
CA MET A 76 9.53 0.06 2.49
C MET A 76 10.56 1.18 2.33
N LYS A 77 10.75 1.96 3.40
CA LYS A 77 11.91 2.84 3.50
C LYS A 77 13.15 1.98 3.74
N HIS A 78 14.25 2.35 3.10
CA HIS A 78 15.53 1.76 3.44
C HIS A 78 16.10 2.53 4.62
N GLU A 79 16.07 1.92 5.81
CA GLU A 79 16.69 2.47 7.02
C GLU A 79 17.79 1.51 7.47
N HIS A 80 18.99 2.05 7.71
CA HIS A 80 20.17 1.32 8.17
C HIS A 80 20.48 1.68 9.62
#